data_AF-A0A538GU36-F1
#
_entry.id   AF-A0A538GU36-F1
#
_cell.length_a   1.000
_cell.length_b   1.000
_cell.length_c   1.000
_cell.angle_alpha   90.00
_cell.angle_beta   90.00
_cell.angle_gamma   90.00
#
_symmetry.space_group_name_H-M   'P 1'
#
loop_
_entity.id
_entity.type
_entity.pdbx_description
1 polymer ?
#
loop_
_entity_poly.entity_id
_entity_poly.type
_entity_poly.pdbx_seq_one_letter_code
_entity_poly.pdbx_strand_id
1 'polypeptide(L)'
;MYKVKHWSIGLGGAATLVLALAFVPSAFAAPSGWFDNTKSYTEDTGIVCGSGANSFDIIDSATVHKYGPSFSDTNGNFVKDINFIDTVGTFSNSVTGASVTYKSRSIEHDSLAIPGDFSSTFTAVTTGEMNIVVPGAGAVWQATGRLVDTFYPNGDETLDFYGPHDPFVYFFLGDTSVAQKLCAALGAT
;
A
#
# COMPACT_ATOMS: atom_id res chain seq x y z
N MET A 1 19.56 -22.69 -30.09
CA MET A 1 19.31 -23.94 -30.84
C MET A 1 20.19 -25.04 -30.27
N TYR A 2 19.67 -25.93 -29.43
CA TYR A 2 20.40 -27.11 -28.97
C TYR A 2 19.49 -28.34 -28.91
N LYS A 3 20.08 -29.46 -29.32
CA LYS A 3 19.50 -30.70 -29.85
C LYS A 3 18.87 -31.58 -28.77
N VAL A 4 17.72 -32.18 -29.09
CA VAL A 4 17.10 -33.27 -28.35
C VAL A 4 17.86 -34.57 -28.65
N LYS A 5 18.31 -35.28 -27.60
CA LYS A 5 18.90 -36.61 -27.70
C LYS A 5 17.84 -37.62 -27.23
N HIS A 6 17.25 -38.35 -28.17
CA HIS A 6 16.37 -39.48 -27.87
C HIS A 6 17.18 -40.63 -27.26
N TRP A 7 16.72 -41.15 -26.13
CA TRP A 7 17.11 -42.46 -25.62
C TRP A 7 15.86 -43.30 -25.43
N SER A 8 15.83 -44.43 -26.13
CA SER A 8 14.80 -45.45 -26.06
C SER A 8 15.08 -46.33 -24.84
N ILE A 9 14.14 -46.43 -23.90
CA ILE A 9 14.15 -47.44 -22.84
C ILE A 9 12.86 -48.25 -22.95
N GLY A 10 13.04 -49.57 -23.01
CA GLY A 10 12.02 -50.56 -23.34
C GLY A 10 10.89 -50.68 -22.33
N LEU A 11 9.77 -51.19 -22.84
CA LEU A 11 8.61 -51.64 -22.09
C LEU A 11 9.00 -52.71 -21.06
N GLY A 12 8.75 -52.45 -19.78
CA GLY A 12 8.82 -53.45 -18.74
C GLY A 12 8.37 -52.90 -17.39
N GLY A 13 7.18 -53.32 -16.94
CA GLY A 13 6.79 -53.24 -15.52
C GLY A 13 6.01 -51.98 -15.13
N ALA A 14 4.86 -52.20 -14.52
CA ALA A 14 3.90 -51.20 -14.11
C ALA A 14 4.43 -50.25 -13.02
N ALA A 15 4.34 -48.95 -13.28
CA ALA A 15 4.00 -47.92 -12.30
C ALA A 15 3.86 -46.60 -13.08
N THR A 16 2.66 -46.31 -13.54
CA THR A 16 2.32 -44.97 -14.03
C THR A 16 2.39 -44.03 -12.83
N LEU A 17 3.56 -43.43 -12.57
CA LEU A 17 3.67 -42.27 -11.71
C LEU A 17 3.00 -41.13 -12.49
N VAL A 18 1.68 -41.02 -12.36
CA VAL A 18 0.95 -39.83 -12.76
C VAL A 18 1.44 -38.75 -11.80
N LEU A 19 2.44 -37.99 -12.24
CA LEU A 19 2.74 -36.70 -11.65
C LEU A 19 1.52 -35.84 -11.95
N ALA A 20 0.53 -35.90 -11.05
CA ALA A 20 -0.56 -34.95 -11.03
C ALA A 20 0.10 -33.59 -10.81
N LEU A 21 0.37 -32.89 -11.91
CA LEU A 21 0.30 -31.43 -11.89
C LEU A 21 -1.08 -31.14 -11.33
N ALA A 22 -1.14 -30.89 -10.02
CA ALA A 22 -2.27 -30.28 -9.40
C ALA A 22 -2.41 -28.93 -10.11
N PHE A 23 -3.20 -28.92 -11.19
CA PHE A 23 -4.02 -27.77 -11.48
C PHE A 23 -4.84 -27.57 -10.22
N VAL A 24 -4.29 -26.80 -9.27
CA VAL A 24 -5.11 -26.16 -8.24
C VAL A 24 -6.13 -25.41 -9.09
N PRO A 25 -7.40 -25.86 -9.12
CA PRO A 25 -8.40 -25.10 -9.82
C PRO A 25 -8.31 -23.73 -9.17
N SER A 26 -8.08 -22.69 -9.99
CA SER A 26 -8.09 -21.31 -9.52
C SER A 26 -9.39 -21.17 -8.75
N ALA A 27 -9.32 -21.23 -7.42
CA ALA A 27 -10.49 -21.28 -6.59
C ALA A 27 -11.28 -20.03 -6.96
N PHE A 28 -12.49 -20.21 -7.45
CA PHE A 28 -13.35 -19.08 -7.75
C PHE A 28 -13.57 -18.36 -6.42
N ALA A 29 -12.82 -17.29 -6.19
CA ALA A 29 -12.94 -16.49 -4.99
C ALA A 29 -14.28 -15.76 -5.10
N ALA A 30 -15.25 -16.17 -4.28
CA ALA A 30 -16.55 -15.55 -4.22
C ALA A 30 -16.51 -14.41 -3.19
N PRO A 31 -17.31 -13.35 -3.36
CA PRO A 31 -17.50 -12.36 -2.30
C PRO A 31 -18.00 -13.08 -1.04
N SER A 32 -17.20 -13.07 0.02
CA SER A 32 -17.51 -13.70 1.30
C SER A 32 -18.07 -12.69 2.30
N GLY A 33 -17.89 -11.39 2.05
CA GLY A 33 -18.44 -10.34 2.89
C GLY A 33 -18.20 -8.94 2.34
N TRP A 34 -18.70 -7.96 3.08
CA TRP A 34 -18.45 -6.55 2.86
C TRP A 34 -18.01 -5.95 4.19
N PHE A 35 -16.89 -5.25 4.20
CA PHE A 35 -16.46 -4.45 5.35
C PHE A 35 -16.74 -2.97 5.08
N ASP A 36 -17.03 -2.26 6.16
CA ASP A 36 -17.28 -0.83 6.15
C ASP A 36 -16.84 -0.27 7.50
N ASN A 37 -15.68 0.39 7.52
CA ASN A 37 -15.03 0.85 8.74
C ASN A 37 -14.63 2.32 8.60
N THR A 38 -14.93 3.10 9.63
CA THR A 38 -14.48 4.49 9.74
C THR A 38 -13.60 4.65 10.97
N LYS A 39 -12.45 5.29 10.82
CA LYS A 39 -11.53 5.63 11.91
C LYS A 39 -11.17 7.12 11.84
N SER A 40 -11.08 7.77 12.98
CA SER A 40 -10.50 9.10 13.09
C SER A 40 -9.23 9.06 13.94
N TYR A 41 -8.28 9.95 13.65
CA TYR A 41 -7.05 10.09 14.43
C TYR A 41 -6.54 11.53 14.43
N THR A 42 -5.66 11.81 15.38
CA THR A 42 -4.80 13.00 15.45
C THR A 42 -3.43 12.55 15.90
N GLU A 43 -2.38 12.84 15.13
CA GLU A 43 -1.02 12.39 15.41
C GLU A 43 0.04 13.36 14.88
N ASP A 44 1.23 13.28 15.49
CA ASP A 44 2.43 13.90 14.94
C ASP A 44 2.89 13.08 13.73
N THR A 45 3.13 13.76 12.61
CA THR A 45 3.54 13.11 11.35
C THR A 45 5.01 12.69 11.35
N GLY A 46 5.83 13.20 12.28
CA GLY A 46 7.29 13.10 12.24
C GLY A 46 7.94 14.03 11.21
N ILE A 47 7.15 14.89 10.53
CA ILE A 47 7.67 15.90 9.61
C ILE A 47 7.96 17.18 10.40
N VAL A 48 9.22 17.60 10.37
CA VAL A 48 9.68 18.81 11.06
C VAL A 48 9.95 19.90 10.03
N CYS A 49 9.30 21.05 10.20
CA CYS A 49 9.47 22.22 9.36
C CYS A 49 10.38 23.26 10.03
N GLY A 50 11.22 23.92 9.24
CA GLY A 50 12.12 24.97 9.72
C GLY A 50 13.34 24.43 10.47
N SER A 51 14.01 25.31 11.23
CA SER A 51 15.18 24.94 12.05
C SER A 51 15.29 25.81 13.29
N GLY A 52 15.96 25.30 14.33
CA GLY A 52 16.20 26.03 15.58
C GLY A 52 14.91 26.41 16.31
N ALA A 53 14.87 27.62 16.86
CA ALA A 53 13.74 28.10 17.67
C ALA A 53 12.43 28.30 16.87
N ASN A 54 12.51 28.33 15.53
CA ASN A 54 11.35 28.47 14.65
C ASN A 54 10.92 27.13 14.04
N SER A 55 11.49 26.01 14.50
CA SER A 55 11.05 24.69 14.06
C SER A 55 9.70 24.30 14.65
N PHE A 56 8.92 23.55 13.89
CA PHE A 56 7.64 23.01 14.35
C PHE A 56 7.34 21.66 13.70
N ASP A 57 6.67 20.80 14.44
CA ASP A 57 6.15 19.54 13.93
C ASP A 57 4.82 19.74 13.22
N ILE A 58 4.58 18.97 12.17
CA ILE A 58 3.27 18.90 11.50
C ILE A 58 2.40 17.86 12.22
N ILE A 59 1.23 18.29 12.67
CA ILE A 59 0.18 17.41 13.21
C ILE A 59 -0.83 17.10 12.10
N ASP A 60 -1.12 15.83 11.88
CA ASP A 60 -2.25 15.39 11.06
C ASP A 60 -3.47 15.10 11.92
N SER A 61 -4.64 15.46 11.43
CA SER A 61 -5.93 15.04 11.95
C SER A 61 -6.84 14.66 10.80
N ALA A 62 -7.27 13.40 10.78
CA ALA A 62 -8.04 12.88 9.66
C ALA A 62 -9.12 11.88 10.07
N THR A 63 -10.10 11.74 9.18
CA THR A 63 -11.08 10.65 9.17
C THR A 63 -10.87 9.82 7.92
N VAL A 64 -10.66 8.52 8.11
CA VAL A 64 -10.46 7.52 7.06
C VAL A 64 -11.66 6.60 7.04
N HIS A 65 -12.26 6.45 5.87
CA HIS A 65 -13.34 5.51 5.59
C HIS A 65 -12.83 4.42 4.64
N LYS A 66 -12.71 3.20 5.15
CA LYS A 66 -12.23 2.01 4.42
C LYS A 66 -13.38 1.02 4.26
N TYR A 67 -13.76 0.71 3.02
CA TYR A 67 -14.90 -0.16 2.71
C TYR A 67 -14.63 -1.02 1.47
N GLY A 68 -15.34 -2.14 1.34
CA GLY A 68 -15.27 -2.94 0.14
C GLY A 68 -15.55 -4.44 0.34
N PRO A 69 -15.45 -5.22 -0.74
CA PRO A 69 -15.69 -6.65 -0.70
C PRO A 69 -14.46 -7.41 -0.18
N SER A 70 -14.74 -8.43 0.62
CA SER A 70 -13.78 -9.48 0.97
C SER A 70 -14.08 -10.77 0.21
N PHE A 71 -13.04 -11.54 -0.10
CA PHE A 71 -13.17 -12.76 -0.89
C PHE A 71 -12.51 -13.95 -0.19
N SER A 72 -13.21 -15.07 -0.21
CA SER A 72 -12.74 -16.34 0.33
C SER A 72 -12.80 -17.46 -0.70
N ASP A 73 -11.97 -18.49 -0.51
CA ASP A 73 -12.02 -19.72 -1.29
C ASP A 73 -13.23 -20.59 -0.88
N THR A 74 -13.40 -21.74 -1.54
CA THR A 74 -14.50 -22.67 -1.26
C THR A 74 -14.49 -23.26 0.15
N ASN A 75 -13.35 -23.20 0.85
CA ASN A 75 -13.19 -23.68 2.22
C ASN A 75 -13.38 -22.55 3.25
N GLY A 76 -13.68 -21.32 2.81
CA GLY A 76 -13.83 -20.15 3.67
C GLY A 76 -12.50 -19.47 4.04
N ASN A 77 -11.39 -19.86 3.43
CA ASN A 77 -10.09 -19.22 3.69
C ASN A 77 -10.02 -17.86 3.00
N PHE A 78 -9.44 -16.86 3.67
CA PHE A 78 -9.20 -15.53 3.09
C PHE A 78 -8.31 -15.62 1.84
N VAL A 79 -8.70 -14.92 0.77
CA VAL A 79 -7.92 -14.84 -0.48
C VAL A 79 -7.45 -13.42 -0.74
N LYS A 80 -8.39 -12.47 -0.71
CA LYS A 80 -8.12 -11.07 -1.02
C LYS A 80 -9.18 -10.13 -0.47
N ASP A 81 -8.79 -8.87 -0.30
CA ASP A 81 -9.70 -7.73 -0.13
C ASP A 81 -9.54 -6.74 -1.28
N ILE A 82 -10.62 -6.00 -1.58
CA ILE A 82 -10.55 -4.78 -2.37
C ILE A 82 -11.01 -3.65 -1.47
N ASN A 83 -10.10 -2.77 -1.12
CA ASN A 83 -10.31 -1.70 -0.18
C ASN A 83 -10.46 -0.37 -0.92
N PHE A 84 -11.64 0.24 -0.86
CA PHE A 84 -11.82 1.64 -1.19
C PHE A 84 -11.55 2.46 0.07
N ILE A 85 -10.63 3.42 -0.04
CA ILE A 85 -10.17 4.23 1.08
C ILE A 85 -10.40 5.70 0.74
N ASP A 86 -11.30 6.33 1.47
CA ASP A 86 -11.60 7.76 1.39
C ASP A 86 -11.10 8.46 2.64
N THR A 87 -10.25 9.47 2.49
CA THR A 87 -9.75 10.26 3.65
C THR A 87 -10.08 11.72 3.49
N VAL A 88 -10.50 12.34 4.59
CA VAL A 88 -10.55 13.80 4.74
C VAL A 88 -9.70 14.16 5.94
N GLY A 89 -8.69 14.99 5.73
CA GLY A 89 -7.71 15.32 6.76
C GLY A 89 -7.24 16.75 6.72
N THR A 90 -6.44 17.11 7.72
CA THR A 90 -5.86 18.44 7.90
C THR A 90 -4.47 18.31 8.49
N PHE A 91 -3.47 18.79 7.77
CA PHE A 91 -2.15 19.04 8.33
C PHE A 91 -2.11 20.41 8.98
N SER A 92 -1.47 20.50 10.14
CA SER A 92 -1.40 21.74 10.92
C SER A 92 -0.02 21.98 11.53
N ASN A 93 0.36 23.25 11.60
CA ASN A 93 1.54 23.73 12.30
C ASN A 93 1.26 23.69 13.81
N SER A 94 2.03 22.90 14.56
CA SER A 94 1.85 22.69 16.01
C SER A 94 2.02 23.96 16.87
N VAL A 95 2.66 25.01 16.34
CA VAL A 95 2.93 26.27 17.06
C VAL A 95 1.92 27.36 16.70
N THR A 96 1.61 27.53 15.41
CA THR A 96 0.77 28.65 14.93
C THR A 96 -0.68 28.27 14.65
N GLY A 97 -0.98 26.98 14.49
CA GLY A 97 -2.29 26.49 14.05
C GLY A 97 -2.59 26.73 12.57
N ALA A 98 -1.65 27.28 11.78
CA ALA A 98 -1.77 27.33 10.33
C ALA A 98 -2.00 25.92 9.78
N SER A 99 -2.91 25.76 8.82
CA SER A 99 -3.33 24.43 8.37
C SER A 99 -3.66 24.36 6.89
N VAL A 100 -3.51 23.16 6.33
CA VAL A 100 -3.91 22.82 4.98
C VAL A 100 -4.79 21.57 5.04
N THR A 101 -5.97 21.65 4.43
CA THR A 101 -6.89 20.51 4.35
C THR A 101 -6.56 19.67 3.12
N TYR A 102 -6.86 18.38 3.21
CA TYR A 102 -6.69 17.47 2.09
C TYR A 102 -7.83 16.47 2.01
N LYS A 103 -8.02 15.95 0.80
CA LYS A 103 -8.86 14.78 0.53
C LYS A 103 -8.04 13.79 -0.25
N SER A 104 -8.13 12.51 0.11
CA SER A 104 -7.48 11.43 -0.60
C SER A 104 -8.50 10.36 -0.95
N ARG A 105 -8.24 9.68 -2.07
CA ARG A 105 -8.98 8.49 -2.48
C ARG A 105 -8.00 7.48 -3.05
N SER A 106 -8.00 6.29 -2.48
CA SER A 106 -7.19 5.18 -2.96
C SER A 106 -7.99 3.88 -3.02
N ILE A 107 -7.46 2.95 -3.81
CA ILE A 107 -7.91 1.57 -3.88
C ILE A 107 -6.70 0.70 -3.54
N GLU A 108 -6.85 -0.12 -2.53
CA GLU A 108 -5.82 -1.06 -2.05
C GLU A 108 -6.32 -2.50 -2.26
N HIS A 109 -5.50 -3.31 -2.94
CA HIS A 109 -5.75 -4.72 -3.14
C HIS A 109 -4.84 -5.54 -2.23
N ASP A 110 -5.42 -6.17 -1.22
CA ASP A 110 -4.70 -7.03 -0.28
C ASP A 110 -4.87 -8.48 -0.71
N SER A 111 -3.80 -9.27 -0.68
CA SER A 111 -3.87 -10.69 -1.05
C SER A 111 -2.80 -11.54 -0.38
N LEU A 112 -3.12 -12.82 -0.16
CA LEU A 112 -2.16 -13.84 0.26
C LEU A 112 -1.74 -14.69 -0.93
N ALA A 113 -0.47 -15.10 -0.96
CA ALA A 113 0.03 -16.07 -1.93
C ALA A 113 -0.61 -17.45 -1.73
N ILE A 114 -0.92 -17.82 -0.48
CA ILE A 114 -1.65 -19.04 -0.12
C ILE A 114 -2.90 -18.65 0.67
N PRO A 115 -4.12 -18.99 0.18
CA PRO A 115 -5.36 -18.66 0.88
C PRO A 115 -5.37 -19.13 2.35
N GLY A 116 -5.71 -18.22 3.26
CA GLY A 116 -5.82 -18.46 4.70
C GLY A 116 -4.49 -18.63 5.45
N ASP A 117 -3.35 -18.65 4.76
CA ASP A 117 -2.03 -18.74 5.40
C ASP A 117 -1.39 -17.36 5.52
N PHE A 118 -1.60 -16.72 6.68
CA PHE A 118 -1.00 -15.42 7.02
C PHE A 118 0.51 -15.47 7.27
N SER A 119 1.12 -16.66 7.22
CA SER A 119 2.58 -16.80 7.18
C SER A 119 3.13 -16.87 5.76
N SER A 120 2.26 -16.96 4.75
CA SER A 120 2.65 -16.87 3.34
C SER A 120 2.91 -15.42 2.92
N THR A 121 3.46 -15.21 1.72
CA THR A 121 3.66 -13.87 1.18
C THR A 121 2.34 -13.11 1.13
N PHE A 122 2.33 -11.90 1.69
CA PHE A 122 1.22 -10.96 1.60
C PHE A 122 1.61 -9.82 0.66
N THR A 123 0.69 -9.41 -0.21
CA THR A 123 0.90 -8.28 -1.12
C THR A 123 -0.26 -7.31 -1.00
N ALA A 124 0.05 -6.05 -0.70
CA ALA A 124 -0.83 -4.90 -0.80
C ALA A 124 -0.45 -4.08 -2.04
N VAL A 125 -1.39 -3.87 -2.96
CA VAL A 125 -1.23 -2.99 -4.11
C VAL A 125 -2.14 -1.79 -3.96
N THR A 126 -1.55 -0.65 -3.65
CA THR A 126 -2.29 0.60 -3.46
C THR A 126 -2.15 1.48 -4.69
N THR A 127 -3.29 1.91 -5.21
CA THR A 127 -3.39 2.87 -6.31
C THR A 127 -4.27 4.03 -5.90
N GLY A 128 -4.05 5.20 -6.49
CA GLY A 128 -4.74 6.41 -6.09
C GLY A 128 -3.83 7.32 -5.29
N GLU A 129 -4.42 8.22 -4.53
CA GLU A 129 -3.78 9.52 -4.32
C GLU A 129 -4.17 10.19 -3.01
N MET A 130 -3.15 10.69 -2.31
CA MET A 130 -3.22 11.89 -1.48
C MET A 130 -2.46 13.02 -2.19
N ASN A 131 -3.17 14.05 -2.65
CA ASN A 131 -2.56 15.29 -3.13
C ASN A 131 -3.06 16.44 -2.25
N ILE A 132 -2.13 17.11 -1.58
CA ILE A 132 -2.41 18.35 -0.88
C ILE A 132 -2.15 19.49 -1.86
N VAL A 133 -3.22 20.17 -2.28
CA VAL A 133 -3.16 21.28 -3.23
C VAL A 133 -3.56 22.55 -2.51
N VAL A 134 -2.67 23.54 -2.54
CA VAL A 134 -2.89 24.85 -1.93
C VAL A 134 -3.14 25.89 -3.03
N PRO A 135 -4.23 26.69 -2.96
CA PRO A 135 -4.50 27.74 -3.94
C PRO A 135 -3.30 28.66 -4.15
N GLY A 136 -2.88 28.83 -5.41
CA GLY A 136 -1.72 29.66 -5.77
C GLY A 136 -0.35 28.98 -5.66
N ALA A 137 -0.20 27.94 -4.83
CA ALA A 137 1.05 27.18 -4.67
C ALA A 137 1.07 25.85 -5.44
N GLY A 138 -0.10 25.34 -5.84
CA GLY A 138 -0.23 24.05 -6.53
C GLY A 138 -0.12 22.88 -5.56
N ALA A 139 0.32 21.71 -6.04
CA ALA A 139 0.58 20.56 -5.20
C ALA A 139 1.79 20.83 -4.28
N VAL A 140 1.58 20.68 -2.97
CA VAL A 140 2.60 20.92 -1.94
C VAL A 140 3.03 19.64 -1.23
N TRP A 141 2.28 18.55 -1.39
CA TRP A 141 2.59 17.22 -0.87
C TRP A 141 1.83 16.16 -1.67
N GLN A 142 2.54 15.12 -2.13
CA GLN A 142 2.00 14.12 -3.05
C GLN A 142 2.36 12.69 -2.61
N ALA A 143 1.36 11.83 -2.52
CA ALA A 143 1.51 10.39 -2.47
C ALA A 143 0.56 9.79 -3.51
N THR A 144 1.05 9.69 -4.75
CA THR A 144 0.24 9.41 -5.93
C THR A 144 0.88 8.39 -6.84
N GLY A 145 0.03 7.60 -7.48
CA GLY A 145 0.43 6.59 -8.45
C GLY A 145 0.17 5.19 -7.91
N ARG A 146 1.20 4.35 -7.84
CA ARG A 146 1.10 2.96 -7.40
C ARG A 146 2.21 2.62 -6.41
N LEU A 147 1.81 2.01 -5.31
CA LEU A 147 2.67 1.33 -4.34
C LEU A 147 2.39 -0.17 -4.41
N VAL A 148 3.45 -0.97 -4.44
CA VAL A 148 3.39 -2.41 -4.17
C VAL A 148 4.19 -2.67 -2.92
N ASP A 149 3.50 -3.12 -1.87
CA ASP A 149 4.09 -3.54 -0.63
C ASP A 149 3.96 -5.07 -0.54
N THR A 150 5.08 -5.76 -0.39
CA THR A 150 5.13 -7.23 -0.32
C THR A 150 5.91 -7.68 0.89
N PHE A 151 5.24 -8.41 1.78
CA PHE A 151 5.80 -9.02 2.97
C PHE A 151 6.05 -10.49 2.71
N TYR A 152 7.26 -10.96 2.98
CA TYR A 152 7.68 -12.33 2.75
C TYR A 152 7.69 -13.15 4.06
N PRO A 153 7.53 -14.48 3.98
CA PRO A 153 7.53 -15.36 5.16
C PRO A 153 8.81 -15.31 6.01
N ASN A 154 9.92 -14.89 5.41
CA ASN A 154 11.21 -14.73 6.08
C ASN A 154 11.32 -13.41 6.88
N GLY A 155 10.29 -12.57 6.84
CA GLY A 155 10.24 -11.27 7.49
C GLY A 155 10.78 -10.12 6.62
N ASP A 156 11.21 -10.39 5.39
CA ASP A 156 11.60 -9.33 4.46
C ASP A 156 10.38 -8.58 3.93
N GLU A 157 10.58 -7.32 3.57
CA GLU A 157 9.58 -6.43 2.97
C GLU A 157 10.19 -5.78 1.71
N THR A 158 9.40 -5.68 0.66
CA THR A 158 9.77 -4.91 -0.54
C THR A 158 8.70 -3.87 -0.84
N LEU A 159 9.15 -2.63 -1.04
CA LEU A 159 8.31 -1.51 -1.41
C LEU A 159 8.70 -0.99 -2.80
N ASP A 160 7.80 -1.14 -3.77
CA ASP A 160 7.97 -0.61 -5.12
C ASP A 160 7.03 0.58 -5.35
N PHE A 161 7.61 1.74 -5.67
CA PHE A 161 6.88 2.98 -5.90
C PHE A 161 6.92 3.38 -7.37
N TYR A 162 5.75 3.77 -7.90
CA TYR A 162 5.58 4.25 -9.27
C TYR A 162 4.80 5.56 -9.25
N GLY A 163 5.47 6.67 -9.55
CA GLY A 163 4.91 8.03 -9.47
C GLY A 163 5.38 8.80 -8.22
N PRO A 164 4.94 10.05 -8.04
CA PRO A 164 5.34 10.91 -6.92
C PRO A 164 4.93 10.34 -5.55
N HIS A 165 5.91 10.14 -4.65
CA HIS A 165 5.69 9.65 -3.28
C HIS A 165 6.56 10.43 -2.29
N ASP A 166 6.18 11.67 -1.99
CA ASP A 166 6.89 12.56 -1.05
C ASP A 166 7.08 11.94 0.35
N PRO A 167 6.09 11.22 0.94
CA PRO A 167 6.33 10.52 2.21
C PRO A 167 7.48 9.51 2.13
N PHE A 168 7.57 8.74 1.03
CA PHE A 168 8.64 7.77 0.87
C PHE A 168 10.00 8.45 0.77
N VAL A 169 10.09 9.50 -0.05
CA VAL A 169 11.32 10.28 -0.23
C VAL A 169 11.76 10.92 1.10
N TYR A 170 10.81 11.43 1.89
CA TYR A 170 11.10 12.02 3.20
C TYR A 170 11.54 10.97 4.23
N PHE A 171 10.72 9.94 4.48
CA PHE A 171 10.93 9.01 5.60
C PHE A 171 11.98 7.92 5.32
N PHE A 172 12.07 7.44 4.07
CA PHE A 172 12.93 6.30 3.73
C PHE A 172 14.20 6.69 2.99
N LEU A 173 14.15 7.73 2.15
CA LEU A 173 15.36 8.26 1.50
C LEU A 173 16.03 9.38 2.31
N GLY A 174 15.34 9.93 3.32
CA GLY A 174 15.85 10.98 4.20
C GLY A 174 15.98 12.34 3.51
N ASP A 175 15.40 12.53 2.32
CA ASP A 175 15.44 13.79 1.61
C ASP A 175 14.30 14.69 2.08
N THR A 176 14.62 15.58 3.03
CA THR A 176 13.64 16.50 3.62
C THR A 176 13.23 17.64 2.69
N SER A 177 13.91 17.82 1.54
CA SER A 177 13.60 18.90 0.60
C SER A 177 12.20 18.77 -0.01
N VAL A 178 11.65 17.56 -0.10
CA VAL A 178 10.28 17.33 -0.59
C VAL A 178 9.21 17.96 0.30
N ALA A 179 9.49 18.17 1.59
CA ALA A 179 8.57 18.81 2.52
C ALA A 179 8.57 20.35 2.41
N GLN A 180 9.47 20.98 1.64
CA GLN A 180 9.63 22.44 1.63
C GLN A 180 8.34 23.19 1.26
N LYS A 181 7.63 22.73 0.23
CA LYS A 181 6.37 23.37 -0.20
C LYS A 181 5.27 23.22 0.85
N LEU A 182 5.17 22.04 1.46
CA LEU A 182 4.23 21.80 2.56
C LEU A 182 4.55 22.70 3.75
N CYS A 183 5.82 22.75 4.16
CA CYS A 183 6.28 23.61 5.24
C CYS A 183 5.99 25.09 4.97
N ALA A 184 6.27 25.57 3.76
CA ALA A 184 5.94 26.94 3.36
C ALA A 184 4.43 27.22 3.43
N ALA A 185 3.60 26.28 2.99
CA ALA A 185 2.14 26.38 3.11
C ALA A 185 1.65 26.40 4.56
N LEU A 186 2.41 25.82 5.48
CA LEU A 186 2.15 25.81 6.92
C LEU A 186 2.85 26.96 7.67
N GLY A 187 3.43 27.91 6.95
CA GLY A 187 3.99 29.14 7.52
C GLY A 187 5.44 29.03 7.98
N ALA A 188 6.21 28.03 7.52
CA ALA A 188 7.66 28.05 7.68
C ALA A 188 8.27 29.21 6.88
N THR A 189 9.22 29.91 7.49
CA THR A 189 9.96 31.05 6.93
C THR A 189 11.42 30.73 6.72
#